data_AF-J0KIY3-F1
#
_entry.id   AF-J0KIY3-F1
#
_cell.length_a   1.000
_cell.length_b   1.000
_cell.length_c   1.000
_cell.angle_alpha   90.00
_cell.angle_beta   90.00
_cell.angle_gamma   90.00
#
_symmetry.space_group_name_H-M   'P 1'
#
loop_
_entity.id
_entity.type
_entity.pdbx_description
1 polymer ?
#
loop_
_entity_poly.entity_id
_entity_poly.type
_entity_poly.pdbx_seq_one_letter_code
_entity_poly.pdbx_strand_id
1 'polypeptide(L)'
;MSFFRSSLVCGLTALAAAFSPLAQAQPTTYAYSVGLTVAAPKGSASEAVSKNKTLPAGIKFSPCDATALDQFAFTIKYDAGKPSVGTTPGTLQNVYLIFYRDGGFVFPLVRSPLITTGAVFKVYVAPGNIPPTDAYIATADNLGGAQTEVVLGGNLTLHGLDSGIWLVTAIIAPAATVNFDDPRTWSAWDTVPFMLRKPWKGFTNNYCE
;
A
#
# COMPACT_ATOMS: atom_id res chain seq x y z
N MET A 1 -10.37 90.92 1.11
CA MET A 1 -11.58 90.23 0.62
C MET A 1 -11.88 89.05 1.55
N SER A 2 -13.16 88.76 1.68
CA SER A 2 -13.91 88.00 2.69
C SER A 2 -13.39 86.64 3.22
N PHE A 3 -13.88 86.39 4.45
CA PHE A 3 -14.00 85.18 5.27
C PHE A 3 -14.71 83.97 4.61
N PHE A 4 -14.46 82.74 5.13
CA PHE A 4 -15.41 81.67 5.58
C PHE A 4 -14.57 80.40 5.95
N ARG A 5 -14.36 80.05 7.23
CA ARG A 5 -15.12 79.18 8.18
C ARG A 5 -15.23 77.67 7.84
N SER A 6 -14.80 76.84 8.82
CA SER A 6 -15.27 75.52 9.32
C SER A 6 -15.70 74.43 8.31
N SER A 7 -15.37 73.14 8.50
CA SER A 7 -15.78 72.32 9.66
C SER A 7 -14.97 71.02 9.86
N LEU A 8 -14.90 70.58 11.12
CA LEU A 8 -14.55 69.24 11.56
C LEU A 8 -15.41 68.17 10.87
N VAL A 9 -14.81 67.02 10.55
CA VAL A 9 -15.50 65.72 10.68
C VAL A 9 -14.57 64.73 11.38
N CYS A 10 -15.05 64.33 12.56
CA CYS A 10 -14.59 63.26 13.40
C CYS A 10 -14.75 61.91 12.68
N GLY A 11 -13.71 61.06 12.72
CA GLY A 11 -13.78 59.71 12.18
C GLY A 11 -12.88 58.77 12.97
N LEU A 12 -13.37 58.33 14.12
CA LEU A 12 -12.84 57.14 14.80
C LEU A 12 -12.86 55.96 13.83
N THR A 13 -11.74 55.25 13.65
CA THR A 13 -11.80 53.81 13.37
C THR A 13 -10.57 53.09 13.94
N ALA A 14 -10.85 52.39 15.04
CA ALA A 14 -10.34 51.09 15.47
C ALA A 14 -8.83 50.80 15.38
N LEU A 15 -8.20 50.84 16.55
CA LEU A 15 -7.07 50.01 16.92
C LEU A 15 -7.48 48.53 16.73
N ALA A 16 -7.15 47.93 15.59
CA ALA A 16 -7.30 46.48 15.42
C ALA A 16 -6.15 45.83 16.19
N ALA A 17 -6.43 45.41 17.43
CA ALA A 17 -5.59 44.48 18.14
C ALA A 17 -5.43 43.23 17.26
N ALA A 18 -4.23 43.06 16.71
CA ALA A 18 -3.83 41.84 16.00
C ALA A 18 -3.73 40.72 17.04
N PHE A 19 -4.87 40.16 17.41
CA PHE A 19 -4.95 38.83 17.97
C PHE A 19 -4.46 37.89 16.87
N SER A 20 -3.16 37.60 16.92
CA SER A 20 -2.61 36.46 16.20
C SER A 20 -3.40 35.25 16.67
N PRO A 21 -4.14 34.53 15.81
CA PRO A 21 -4.68 33.26 16.24
C PRO A 21 -3.48 32.42 16.68
N LEU A 22 -3.53 31.93 17.92
CA LEU A 22 -2.68 30.84 18.38
C LEU A 22 -2.66 29.84 17.23
N ALA A 23 -1.49 29.65 16.62
CA ALA A 23 -1.27 28.56 15.70
C ALA A 23 -1.51 27.30 16.53
N GLN A 24 -2.75 26.84 16.53
CA GLN A 24 -3.15 25.57 17.06
C GLN A 24 -2.27 24.58 16.31
N ALA A 25 -1.31 23.98 17.02
CA ALA A 25 -0.47 22.94 16.46
C ALA A 25 -1.42 21.94 15.79
N GLN A 26 -1.42 21.92 14.46
CA GLN A 26 -2.11 20.90 13.71
C GLN A 26 -1.58 19.58 14.30
N PRO A 27 -2.46 18.65 14.71
CA PRO A 27 -2.00 17.34 15.14
C PRO A 27 -1.13 16.84 14.00
N THR A 28 0.17 16.66 14.27
CA THR A 28 1.13 16.25 13.25
C THR A 28 0.60 14.94 12.67
N THR A 29 0.03 15.02 11.46
CA THR A 29 -0.45 13.86 10.73
C THR A 29 0.71 12.88 10.71
N TYR A 30 0.49 11.68 11.23
CA TYR A 30 1.56 10.69 11.30
C TYR A 30 2.09 10.44 9.88
N ALA A 31 3.41 10.46 9.71
CA ALA A 31 4.05 10.23 8.42
C ALA A 31 4.11 8.71 8.15
N TYR A 32 3.00 8.15 7.69
CA TYR A 32 2.93 6.76 7.26
C TYR A 32 3.86 6.52 6.07
N SER A 33 4.47 5.34 6.02
CA SER A 33 5.31 4.96 4.87
C SER A 33 5.16 3.47 4.59
N VAL A 34 5.23 3.12 3.31
CA VAL A 34 5.27 1.73 2.87
C VAL A 34 6.15 1.62 1.64
N GLY A 35 6.88 0.52 1.54
CA GLY A 35 7.70 0.16 0.39
C GLY A 35 7.63 -1.33 0.15
N LEU A 36 7.46 -1.72 -1.10
CA LEU A 36 7.44 -3.09 -1.57
C LEU A 36 8.66 -3.39 -2.41
N THR A 37 9.12 -4.63 -2.34
CA THR A 37 10.14 -5.14 -3.25
C THR A 37 9.79 -6.57 -3.67
N VAL A 38 10.15 -6.90 -4.90
CA VAL A 38 10.02 -8.24 -5.46
C VAL A 38 11.42 -8.73 -5.82
N ALA A 39 11.78 -9.90 -5.31
CA ALA A 39 13.06 -10.55 -5.55
C ALA A 39 12.86 -11.94 -6.14
N ALA A 40 13.78 -12.33 -7.03
CA ALA A 40 13.90 -13.71 -7.48
C ALA A 40 14.80 -14.46 -6.48
N PRO A 41 14.28 -15.45 -5.73
CA PRO A 41 15.05 -16.19 -4.75
C PRO A 41 16.19 -16.97 -5.41
N LYS A 42 17.29 -17.18 -4.70
CA LYS A 42 18.42 -17.96 -5.21
C LYS A 42 17.98 -19.40 -5.54
N GLY A 43 18.40 -19.90 -6.70
CA GLY A 43 18.05 -21.21 -7.23
C GLY A 43 16.68 -21.26 -7.91
N SER A 44 15.93 -20.15 -8.00
CA SER A 44 14.65 -20.15 -8.70
C SER A 44 14.82 -20.01 -10.22
N ALA A 45 13.81 -20.47 -10.97
CA ALA A 45 13.75 -20.24 -12.42
C ALA A 45 13.80 -18.74 -12.76
N SER A 46 13.15 -17.93 -11.92
CA SER A 46 13.19 -16.47 -12.01
C SER A 46 14.60 -15.89 -11.83
N GLU A 47 15.46 -16.49 -10.98
CA GLU A 47 16.87 -16.06 -10.84
C GLU A 47 17.66 -16.39 -12.11
N ALA A 48 17.47 -17.58 -12.67
CA ALA A 48 18.13 -17.99 -13.90
C ALA A 48 17.76 -17.05 -15.07
N VAL A 49 16.47 -16.69 -15.18
CA VAL A 49 16.01 -15.73 -16.18
C VAL A 49 16.61 -14.33 -15.96
N SER A 50 16.75 -13.87 -14.72
CA SER A 50 17.32 -12.55 -14.45
C SER A 50 18.74 -12.33 -15.01
N LYS A 51 19.45 -13.43 -15.29
CA LYS A 51 20.80 -13.42 -15.89
C LYS A 51 20.76 -13.51 -17.43
N ASN A 52 19.63 -13.87 -18.01
CA ASN A 52 19.46 -13.98 -19.45
C ASN A 52 19.08 -12.62 -20.07
N LYS A 53 19.98 -12.06 -20.86
CA LYS A 53 19.83 -10.75 -21.50
C LYS A 53 18.78 -10.70 -22.60
N THR A 54 18.25 -11.84 -23.06
CA THR A 54 17.17 -11.88 -24.05
C THR A 54 15.78 -11.77 -23.42
N LEU A 55 15.70 -11.80 -22.09
CA LEU A 55 14.46 -11.75 -21.33
C LEU A 55 14.30 -10.37 -20.63
N PRO A 56 13.08 -10.03 -20.16
CA PRO A 56 12.81 -8.70 -19.61
C PRO A 56 13.73 -8.36 -18.42
N ALA A 57 14.46 -7.25 -18.51
CA ALA A 57 15.37 -6.78 -17.46
C ALA A 57 14.71 -5.78 -16.48
N GLY A 58 13.72 -5.01 -16.95
CA GLY A 58 13.08 -3.92 -16.19
C GLY A 58 11.98 -4.37 -15.22
N ILE A 59 11.61 -5.66 -15.25
CA ILE A 59 10.54 -6.22 -14.43
C ILE A 59 10.97 -7.60 -13.94
N LYS A 60 10.62 -7.96 -12.70
CA LYS A 60 10.86 -9.30 -12.20
C LYS A 60 10.00 -10.28 -12.99
N PHE A 61 10.66 -11.27 -13.57
CA PHE A 61 10.05 -12.18 -14.52
C PHE A 61 10.24 -13.63 -14.07
N SER A 62 9.14 -14.37 -14.15
CA SER A 62 9.06 -15.80 -13.90
C SER A 62 8.61 -16.49 -15.20
N PRO A 63 9.32 -17.51 -15.68
CA PRO A 63 8.91 -18.28 -16.86
C PRO A 63 7.74 -19.23 -16.59
N CYS A 64 7.33 -19.40 -15.33
CA CYS A 64 6.45 -20.45 -14.83
C CYS A 64 6.92 -21.85 -15.25
N ASP A 65 8.16 -22.16 -14.88
CA ASP A 65 8.78 -23.45 -15.13
C ASP A 65 8.35 -24.47 -14.07
N ALA A 66 7.45 -25.38 -14.45
CA ALA A 66 6.90 -26.42 -13.58
C ALA A 66 7.95 -27.45 -13.13
N THR A 67 9.13 -27.48 -13.75
CA THR A 67 10.21 -28.43 -13.42
C THR A 67 11.23 -27.86 -12.44
N ALA A 68 11.09 -26.58 -12.10
CA ALA A 68 12.00 -25.85 -11.22
C ALA A 68 11.23 -25.16 -10.09
N LEU A 69 11.96 -24.65 -9.10
CA LEU A 69 11.37 -23.76 -8.10
C LEU A 69 11.04 -22.43 -8.77
N ASP A 70 9.78 -22.21 -9.13
CA ASP A 70 9.34 -20.93 -9.68
C ASP A 70 8.52 -20.12 -8.68
N GLN A 71 9.18 -19.08 -8.18
CA GLN A 71 8.76 -18.39 -6.98
C GLN A 71 9.33 -16.97 -6.95
N PHE A 72 8.54 -16.07 -6.37
CA PHE A 72 9.00 -14.75 -5.98
C PHE A 72 9.01 -14.60 -4.46
N ALA A 73 9.99 -13.85 -3.97
CA ALA A 73 9.99 -13.34 -2.61
C ALA A 73 9.51 -11.89 -2.64
N PHE A 74 8.47 -11.62 -1.86
CA PHE A 74 7.92 -10.28 -1.68
C PHE A 74 8.36 -9.76 -0.32
N THR A 75 8.89 -8.55 -0.24
CA THR A 75 9.26 -7.91 1.03
C THR A 75 8.53 -6.60 1.16
N ILE A 76 7.89 -6.41 2.31
CA ILE A 76 7.22 -5.17 2.68
C ILE A 76 8.00 -4.50 3.81
N LYS A 77 8.29 -3.22 3.63
CA LYS A 77 8.79 -2.32 4.68
C LYS A 77 7.71 -1.29 4.93
N TYR A 78 7.23 -1.16 6.16
CA TYR A 78 6.13 -0.26 6.45
C TYR A 78 6.25 0.38 7.83
N ASP A 79 5.70 1.57 7.98
CA ASP A 79 5.45 2.24 9.26
C ASP A 79 3.97 2.64 9.31
N ALA A 80 3.21 1.84 10.06
CA ALA A 80 1.76 1.91 10.13
C ALA A 80 1.25 2.69 11.35
N GLY A 81 2.11 3.46 12.02
CA GLY A 81 1.72 4.24 13.20
C GLY A 81 2.37 3.76 14.49
N LYS A 82 2.01 4.42 15.59
CA LYS A 82 2.47 4.09 16.95
C LYS A 82 1.30 3.63 17.81
N PRO A 83 1.51 2.64 18.71
CA PRO A 83 0.48 2.26 19.67
C PRO A 83 0.17 3.42 20.62
N SER A 84 -1.00 3.37 21.25
CA SER A 84 -1.35 4.31 22.32
C SER A 84 -0.40 4.12 23.50
N VAL A 85 0.11 5.22 24.06
CA VAL A 85 1.00 5.20 25.23
C VAL A 85 0.45 6.16 26.29
N GLY A 86 0.04 5.61 27.43
CA GLY A 86 -0.60 6.39 28.50
C GLY A 86 -1.90 7.05 28.00
N THR A 87 -1.95 8.38 28.07
CA THR A 87 -3.07 9.19 27.55
C THR A 87 -2.90 9.63 26.10
N THR A 88 -1.76 9.32 25.46
CA THR A 88 -1.50 9.69 24.07
C THR A 88 -2.23 8.72 23.15
N PRO A 89 -3.18 9.19 22.31
CA PRO A 89 -3.86 8.33 21.35
C PRO A 89 -2.86 7.73 20.35
N GLY A 90 -2.99 6.43 20.09
CA GLY A 90 -2.23 5.75 19.05
C GLY A 90 -2.66 6.19 17.65
N THR A 91 -1.76 5.98 16.70
CA THR A 91 -1.97 6.28 15.27
C THR A 91 -1.94 5.02 14.41
N LEU A 92 -1.98 3.84 15.04
CA LEU A 92 -1.94 2.57 14.33
C LEU A 92 -3.08 2.43 13.32
N GLN A 93 -2.74 1.92 12.15
CA GLN A 93 -3.66 1.62 11.07
C GLN A 93 -3.46 0.19 10.55
N ASN A 94 -4.42 -0.26 9.73
CA ASN A 94 -4.33 -1.54 9.06
C ASN A 94 -3.31 -1.48 7.92
N VAL A 95 -2.65 -2.61 7.68
CA VAL A 95 -1.84 -2.85 6.49
C VAL A 95 -2.58 -3.85 5.61
N TYR A 96 -2.74 -3.55 4.33
CA TYR A 96 -3.35 -4.40 3.33
C TYR A 96 -2.31 -4.76 2.28
N LEU A 97 -2.38 -5.98 1.76
CA LEU A 97 -1.54 -6.42 0.65
C LEU A 97 -2.41 -7.09 -0.41
N ILE A 98 -2.36 -6.58 -1.63
CA ILE A 98 -3.28 -6.96 -2.70
C ILE A 98 -2.49 -7.34 -3.94
N PHE A 99 -2.78 -8.51 -4.49
CA PHE A 99 -2.25 -8.97 -5.76
C PHE A 99 -3.32 -8.85 -6.84
N TYR A 100 -2.98 -8.27 -7.97
CA TYR A 100 -3.94 -7.97 -9.02
C TYR A 100 -3.31 -8.06 -10.42
N ARG A 101 -4.13 -8.45 -11.38
CA ARG A 101 -3.82 -8.41 -12.81
C ARG A 101 -5.03 -7.81 -13.53
N ASP A 102 -4.77 -6.94 -14.50
CA ASP A 102 -5.85 -6.30 -15.26
C ASP A 102 -6.71 -7.32 -16.01
N GLY A 103 -8.04 -7.10 -15.95
CA GLY A 103 -9.07 -8.04 -16.40
C GLY A 103 -9.14 -9.37 -15.63
N GLY A 104 -8.47 -9.50 -14.48
CA GLY A 104 -8.46 -10.68 -13.62
C GLY A 104 -9.12 -10.43 -12.25
N PHE A 105 -9.13 -11.47 -11.42
CA PHE A 105 -9.54 -11.37 -10.02
C PHE A 105 -8.50 -10.59 -9.19
N VAL A 106 -8.96 -10.05 -8.08
CA VAL A 106 -8.13 -9.41 -7.05
C VAL A 106 -7.91 -10.39 -5.92
N PHE A 107 -6.66 -10.50 -5.46
CA PHE A 107 -6.24 -11.45 -4.44
C PHE A 107 -5.62 -10.72 -3.25
N PRO A 108 -6.41 -10.20 -2.28
CA PRO A 108 -5.87 -9.75 -1.01
C PRO A 108 -5.24 -10.91 -0.25
N LEU A 109 -4.04 -10.67 0.27
CA LEU A 109 -3.38 -11.52 1.23
C LEU A 109 -3.77 -11.08 2.64
N VAL A 110 -4.44 -11.97 3.36
CA VAL A 110 -4.92 -11.75 4.72
C VAL A 110 -4.09 -12.60 5.67
N ARG A 111 -3.46 -12.01 6.71
CA ARG A 111 -2.84 -12.79 7.78
C ARG A 111 -3.89 -13.05 8.84
N SER A 112 -4.17 -14.32 9.11
CA SER A 112 -5.12 -14.66 10.16
C SER A 112 -4.46 -14.58 11.54
N PRO A 113 -5.05 -13.88 12.52
CA PRO A 113 -4.52 -13.87 13.87
C PRO A 113 -4.80 -15.21 14.56
N LEU A 114 -3.73 -15.84 15.08
CA LEU A 114 -3.66 -16.84 16.17
C LEU A 114 -4.53 -18.14 16.14
N ILE A 115 -5.52 -18.29 15.25
CA ILE A 115 -6.41 -19.47 15.21
C ILE A 115 -6.33 -20.28 13.91
N THR A 116 -5.76 -19.73 12.85
CA THR A 116 -5.49 -20.44 11.60
C THR A 116 -4.05 -20.20 11.17
N THR A 117 -3.35 -21.27 10.82
CA THR A 117 -1.92 -21.23 10.54
C THR A 117 -1.66 -20.48 9.22
N GLY A 118 -1.18 -19.24 9.31
CA GLY A 118 -0.58 -18.53 8.17
C GLY A 118 -1.47 -17.49 7.49
N ALA A 119 -0.91 -16.85 6.47
CA ALA A 119 -1.65 -15.91 5.62
C ALA A 119 -2.30 -16.65 4.44
N VAL A 120 -3.49 -16.19 4.06
CA VAL A 120 -4.35 -16.80 3.05
C VAL A 120 -4.69 -15.79 1.96
N PHE A 121 -4.70 -16.25 0.71
CA PHE A 121 -5.24 -15.47 -0.39
C PHE A 121 -6.75 -15.63 -0.43
N LYS A 122 -7.47 -14.52 -0.41
CA LYS A 122 -8.91 -14.50 -0.72
C LYS A 122 -9.09 -13.96 -2.14
N VAL A 123 -10.16 -14.35 -2.81
CA VAL A 123 -10.40 -13.99 -4.22
C VAL A 123 -11.63 -13.09 -4.30
N TYR A 124 -11.48 -11.95 -4.97
CA TYR A 124 -12.55 -10.99 -5.23
C TYR A 124 -12.62 -10.63 -6.71
N VAL A 125 -13.83 -10.31 -7.17
CA VAL A 125 -14.08 -9.90 -8.56
C VAL A 125 -13.58 -8.49 -8.88
N ALA A 126 -13.48 -7.62 -7.87
CA ALA A 126 -13.03 -6.24 -8.00
C ALA A 126 -12.51 -5.70 -6.66
N PRO A 127 -11.71 -4.62 -6.63
CA PRO A 127 -11.14 -4.07 -5.40
C PRO A 127 -12.21 -3.58 -4.42
N GLY A 128 -13.29 -2.94 -4.88
CA GLY A 128 -14.41 -2.51 -4.05
C GLY A 128 -15.16 -3.64 -3.31
N ASN A 129 -14.94 -4.90 -3.66
CA ASN A 129 -15.52 -6.06 -2.96
C ASN A 129 -14.68 -6.53 -1.77
N ILE A 130 -13.45 -6.04 -1.61
CA ILE A 130 -12.57 -6.42 -0.51
C ILE A 130 -13.10 -5.77 0.79
N PRO A 131 -13.45 -6.57 1.82
CA PRO A 131 -13.95 -6.00 3.06
C PRO A 131 -12.80 -5.36 3.86
N PRO A 132 -13.03 -4.25 4.59
CA PRO A 132 -11.99 -3.59 5.39
C PRO A 132 -11.34 -4.47 6.47
N THR A 133 -11.99 -5.57 6.85
CA THR A 133 -11.49 -6.57 7.81
C THR A 133 -10.42 -7.49 7.24
N ASP A 134 -10.29 -7.54 5.91
CA ASP A 134 -9.31 -8.39 5.22
C ASP A 134 -7.96 -7.70 5.12
N ALA A 135 -7.48 -7.25 6.28
CA ALA A 135 -6.16 -6.68 6.43
C ALA A 135 -5.09 -7.77 6.38
N TYR A 136 -3.96 -7.46 5.75
CA TYR A 136 -2.75 -8.25 5.92
C TYR A 136 -2.28 -8.20 7.37
N ILE A 137 -2.31 -7.03 8.01
CA ILE A 137 -2.09 -6.89 9.46
C ILE A 137 -3.14 -5.93 9.97
N ALA A 138 -4.01 -6.41 10.85
CA ALA A 138 -5.00 -5.57 11.50
C ALA A 138 -4.34 -4.68 12.56
N THR A 139 -4.94 -3.51 12.80
CA THR A 139 -4.49 -2.53 13.80
C THR A 139 -4.32 -3.17 15.20
N ALA A 140 -5.19 -4.12 15.56
CA ALA A 140 -5.14 -4.83 16.84
C ALA A 140 -3.94 -5.77 16.97
N ASP A 141 -3.41 -6.27 15.85
CA ASP A 141 -2.27 -7.20 15.80
C ASP A 141 -0.94 -6.48 15.49
N ASN A 142 -1.00 -5.16 15.24
CA ASN A 142 0.15 -4.37 14.84
C ASN A 142 0.92 -3.86 16.05
N LEU A 143 2.21 -4.22 16.13
CA LEU A 143 3.10 -3.77 17.21
C LEU A 143 3.55 -2.29 17.05
N GLY A 144 3.35 -1.72 15.86
CA GLY A 144 3.70 -0.34 15.52
C GLY A 144 5.16 -0.10 15.18
N GLY A 145 5.46 1.16 14.81
CA GLY A 145 6.75 1.59 14.32
C GLY A 145 7.10 1.03 12.94
N ALA A 146 8.36 1.26 12.53
CA ALA A 146 8.88 0.75 11.27
C ALA A 146 9.17 -0.75 11.36
N GLN A 147 8.57 -1.50 10.45
CA GLN A 147 8.68 -2.95 10.33
C GLN A 147 9.25 -3.32 8.96
N THR A 148 9.93 -4.47 8.88
CA THR A 148 10.35 -5.08 7.62
C THR A 148 10.04 -6.56 7.69
N GLU A 149 9.25 -7.03 6.74
CA GLU A 149 8.77 -8.41 6.71
C GLU A 149 8.94 -8.99 5.31
N VAL A 150 9.41 -10.23 5.23
CA VAL A 150 9.22 -11.04 4.02
C VAL A 150 7.78 -11.54 4.05
N VAL A 151 7.00 -11.11 3.07
CA VAL A 151 5.60 -11.50 2.92
C VAL A 151 5.56 -13.00 2.68
N LEU A 152 5.00 -13.73 3.65
CA LEU A 152 5.07 -15.20 3.74
C LEU A 152 6.54 -15.63 3.92
N GLY A 153 6.86 -16.30 5.04
CA GLY A 153 8.24 -16.76 5.34
C GLY A 153 8.87 -17.74 4.33
N GLY A 154 8.22 -17.95 3.18
CA GLY A 154 8.73 -18.65 2.02
C GLY A 154 8.00 -18.15 0.77
N ASN A 155 8.79 -17.86 -0.27
CA ASN A 155 8.49 -18.08 -1.68
C ASN A 155 7.02 -18.34 -2.04
N LEU A 156 6.35 -17.36 -2.66
CA LEU A 156 5.01 -17.56 -3.20
C LEU A 156 5.11 -18.42 -4.46
N THR A 157 4.44 -19.58 -4.44
CA THR A 157 4.26 -20.40 -5.64
C THR A 157 3.44 -19.62 -6.67
N LEU A 158 3.91 -19.60 -7.91
CA LEU A 158 3.25 -18.90 -9.01
C LEU A 158 2.32 -19.83 -9.80
N HIS A 159 2.31 -21.11 -9.47
CA HIS A 159 1.46 -22.13 -10.09
C HIS A 159 -0.04 -21.78 -9.96
N GLY A 160 -0.78 -22.03 -11.03
CA GLY A 160 -2.21 -21.72 -11.16
C GLY A 160 -2.53 -20.25 -11.46
N LEU A 161 -1.56 -19.33 -11.37
CA LEU A 161 -1.79 -17.92 -11.71
C LEU A 161 -1.79 -17.70 -13.22
N ASP A 162 -2.69 -16.84 -13.69
CA ASP A 162 -2.72 -16.41 -15.09
C ASP A 162 -1.40 -15.75 -15.52
N SER A 163 -0.97 -16.01 -16.75
CA SER A 163 0.10 -15.28 -17.41
C SER A 163 -0.23 -13.79 -17.59
N GLY A 164 0.77 -12.92 -17.50
CA GLY A 164 0.61 -11.48 -17.68
C GLY A 164 1.49 -10.65 -16.75
N ILE A 165 1.28 -9.34 -16.81
CA ILE A 165 1.79 -8.40 -15.81
C ILE A 165 0.84 -8.39 -14.62
N TRP A 166 1.40 -8.66 -13.46
CA TRP A 166 0.75 -8.58 -12.15
C TRP A 166 1.30 -7.39 -11.38
N LEU A 167 0.47 -6.87 -10.50
CA LEU A 167 0.79 -5.82 -9.55
C LEU A 167 0.61 -6.37 -8.14
N VAL A 168 1.57 -6.10 -7.28
CA VAL A 168 1.37 -6.20 -5.83
C VAL A 168 1.31 -4.79 -5.27
N THR A 169 0.27 -4.50 -4.50
CA THR A 169 0.02 -3.19 -3.90
C THR A 169 -0.08 -3.36 -2.38
N ALA A 170 0.68 -2.56 -1.64
CA ALA A 170 0.58 -2.47 -0.20
C ALA A 170 -0.06 -1.15 0.17
N ILE A 171 -1.00 -1.16 1.12
CA ILE A 171 -1.79 0.00 1.51
C ILE A 171 -1.80 0.09 3.04
N ILE A 172 -1.55 1.27 3.57
CA ILE A 172 -1.81 1.62 4.96
C ILE A 172 -3.05 2.50 4.98
N ALA A 173 -4.10 2.07 5.68
CA ALA A 173 -5.34 2.83 5.76
C ALA A 173 -6.12 2.56 7.05
N PRO A 174 -6.96 3.51 7.52
CA PRO A 174 -7.87 3.26 8.62
C PRO A 174 -8.97 2.28 8.20
N ALA A 175 -9.22 1.25 9.03
CA ALA A 175 -10.25 0.24 8.76
C ALA A 175 -11.65 0.84 8.53
N ALA A 176 -11.97 1.95 9.22
CA ALA A 176 -13.29 2.57 9.18
C ALA A 176 -13.57 3.33 7.87
N THR A 177 -12.53 3.74 7.14
CA THR A 177 -12.67 4.65 6.00
C THR A 177 -12.00 4.15 4.73
N VAL A 178 -11.31 3.02 4.76
CA VAL A 178 -10.62 2.47 3.59
C VAL A 178 -11.61 2.16 2.47
N ASN A 179 -11.29 2.64 1.27
CA ASN A 179 -11.94 2.28 0.02
C ASN A 179 -10.87 1.90 -1.00
N PHE A 180 -10.89 0.64 -1.45
CA PHE A 180 -9.88 0.11 -2.38
C PHE A 180 -10.02 0.62 -3.82
N ASP A 181 -11.08 1.36 -4.14
CA ASP A 181 -11.25 2.06 -5.41
C ASP A 181 -10.87 3.56 -5.32
N ASP A 182 -10.60 4.09 -4.12
CA ASP A 182 -10.26 5.51 -3.92
C ASP A 182 -8.95 5.69 -3.12
N PRO A 183 -7.82 6.01 -3.80
CA PRO A 183 -6.52 6.17 -3.14
C PRO A 183 -6.46 7.33 -2.15
N ARG A 184 -7.41 8.27 -2.19
CA ARG A 184 -7.50 9.37 -1.21
C ARG A 184 -7.85 8.88 0.19
N THR A 185 -8.37 7.66 0.31
CA THR A 185 -8.66 7.02 1.60
C THR A 185 -7.45 6.33 2.22
N TRP A 186 -6.31 6.30 1.51
CA TRP A 186 -5.10 5.60 1.93
C TRP A 186 -4.09 6.59 2.52
N SER A 187 -3.50 6.22 3.65
CA SER A 187 -2.50 7.03 4.34
C SER A 187 -1.12 6.91 3.72
N ALA A 188 -0.78 5.73 3.19
CA ALA A 188 0.41 5.46 2.39
C ALA A 188 0.17 4.23 1.54
N TRP A 189 0.78 4.16 0.36
CA TRP A 189 0.71 2.99 -0.51
C TRP A 189 1.93 2.91 -1.42
N ASP A 190 2.22 1.70 -1.88
CA ASP A 190 3.24 1.43 -2.88
C ASP A 190 2.78 0.26 -3.77
N THR A 191 3.25 0.23 -5.01
CA THR A 191 2.90 -0.80 -6.01
C THR A 191 4.12 -1.22 -6.80
N VAL A 192 4.34 -2.53 -6.91
CA VAL A 192 5.44 -3.10 -7.71
C VAL A 192 4.90 -4.09 -8.73
N PRO A 193 5.31 -3.98 -10.01
CA PRO A 193 4.94 -4.95 -11.03
C PRO A 193 5.86 -6.18 -11.04
N PHE A 194 5.30 -7.33 -11.39
CA PHE A 194 6.03 -8.54 -11.77
C PHE A 194 5.34 -9.22 -12.96
N MET A 195 6.06 -10.09 -13.67
CA MET A 195 5.55 -10.73 -14.89
C MET A 195 5.62 -12.24 -14.79
N LEU A 196 4.53 -12.90 -15.20
CA LEU A 196 4.40 -14.34 -15.28
C LEU A 196 4.28 -14.78 -16.74
N ARG A 197 5.23 -15.60 -17.20
CA ARG A 197 5.41 -16.14 -18.57
C ARG A 197 5.61 -15.11 -19.68
N LYS A 198 4.71 -14.14 -19.81
CA LYS A 198 4.65 -13.16 -20.90
C LYS A 198 3.81 -11.95 -20.47
N PRO A 199 3.93 -10.79 -21.14
CA PRO A 199 3.26 -9.57 -20.70
C PRO A 199 1.72 -9.58 -20.80
N TRP A 200 1.12 -10.43 -21.65
CA TRP A 200 -0.33 -10.54 -21.83
C TRP A 200 -0.84 -11.98 -21.67
N LYS A 201 -2.11 -12.13 -21.30
CA LYS A 201 -2.77 -13.44 -21.33
C LYS A 201 -3.10 -13.78 -22.79
N GLY A 202 -2.51 -14.86 -23.29
CA GLY A 202 -2.80 -15.39 -24.63
C GLY A 202 -3.67 -16.64 -24.58
N PHE A 203 -3.85 -17.30 -25.72
CA PHE A 203 -4.60 -18.57 -25.80
C PHE A 203 -3.78 -19.80 -25.42
N THR A 204 -2.47 -19.77 -25.65
CA THR A 204 -1.52 -20.83 -25.27
C THR A 204 -0.79 -20.43 -23.99
N ASN A 205 -0.48 -21.38 -23.10
CA ASN A 205 0.32 -21.13 -21.89
C ASN A 205 -0.20 -19.92 -21.10
N ASN A 206 -1.53 -19.93 -20.86
CA ASN A 206 -2.28 -18.80 -20.33
C ASN A 206 -2.24 -18.72 -18.80
N TYR A 207 -1.76 -19.75 -18.12
CA TYR A 207 -1.46 -19.80 -16.69
C TYR A 207 -0.10 -20.45 -16.44
N CYS A 208 0.39 -20.37 -15.22
CA CYS A 208 1.59 -21.03 -14.72
C CYS A 208 1.24 -22.46 -14.31
N GLU A 209 1.79 -23.44 -15.03
CA GLU A 209 1.54 -24.88 -14.80
C GLU A 209 2.21 -25.35 -13.53
#